data_AF-A0A7C1Z7X3-F1
#
_entry.id   AF-A0A7C1Z7X3-F1
#
_cell.length_a   1.000
_cell.length_b   1.000
_cell.length_c   1.000
_cell.angle_alpha   90.00
_cell.angle_beta   90.00
_cell.angle_gamma   90.00
#
_symmetry.space_group_name_H-M   'P 1'
#
loop_
_entity.id
_entity.type
_entity.pdbx_description
1 polymer ?
#
loop_
_entity_poly.entity_id
_entity_poly.type
_entity_poly.pdbx_seq_one_letter_code
_entity_poly.pdbx_strand_id
1 'polypeptide(L)' 'YKAIAQRYENCFIAGEGDNRVLMRNDADEIRAMIESMVETGRMSGGYMMCIGNHIPFNVPPEAVKRYLNLSAELAYR' A
#
# COMPACT_ATOMS: atom_id res chain seq x y z
N TYR A 1 -2.10 -3.88 10.21
CA TYR A 1 -3.20 -3.78 9.24
C TYR A 1 -3.97 -5.08 9.08
N LYS A 2 -3.37 -6.20 8.67
CA LYS A 2 -4.03 -7.52 8.60
C LYS A 2 -4.81 -7.93 9.86
N ALA A 3 -4.21 -7.82 11.04
CA ALA A 3 -4.89 -8.12 12.31
C ALA A 3 -6.12 -7.23 12.56
N ILE A 4 -6.14 -6.00 12.05
CA ILE A 4 -7.30 -5.10 12.12
C ILE A 4 -8.37 -5.58 11.13
N ALA A 5 -7.99 -5.84 9.88
CA ALA A 5 -8.89 -6.37 8.85
C ALA A 5 -9.58 -7.67 9.30
N GLN A 6 -8.83 -8.60 9.89
CA GLN A 6 -9.35 -9.86 10.40
C GLN A 6 -10.27 -9.70 11.62
N ARG A 7 -10.06 -8.67 12.44
CA ARG A 7 -10.84 -8.44 13.66
C ARG A 7 -12.19 -7.78 13.37
N TYR A 8 -12.28 -6.98 12.31
CA TYR A 8 -13.46 -6.18 12.00
C TYR A 8 -14.01 -6.52 10.62
N GLU A 9 -15.12 -7.28 10.59
CA GLU A 9 -15.72 -7.92 9.42
C GLU A 9 -15.92 -7.02 8.19
N ASN A 10 -16.21 -5.72 8.39
CA ASN A 10 -16.55 -4.80 7.31
C ASN A 10 -15.85 -3.44 7.44
N CYS A 11 -14.63 -3.42 7.99
CA CYS A 11 -13.89 -2.17 8.13
C CYS A 11 -13.44 -1.62 6.77
N PHE A 12 -13.48 -0.30 6.63
CA PHE A 12 -12.78 0.42 5.56
C PHE A 12 -11.38 0.81 6.06
N ILE A 13 -10.34 0.39 5.35
CA ILE A 13 -8.94 0.62 5.73
C ILE A 13 -8.29 1.58 4.74
N ALA A 14 -7.50 2.52 5.26
CA ALA A 14 -6.62 3.37 4.47
C ALA A 14 -5.23 3.35 5.13
N GLY A 15 -4.20 2.95 4.40
CA GLY A 15 -2.80 3.07 4.83
C GLY A 15 -1.98 1.83 4.54
N GLU A 16 -1.18 1.41 5.54
CA GLU A 16 -0.22 0.29 5.51
C GLU A 16 1.07 0.56 4.75
N GLY A 17 1.03 1.30 3.64
CA GLY A 17 2.24 1.60 2.87
C GLY A 17 3.28 2.38 3.70
N ASP A 18 4.56 2.11 3.45
CA ASP A 18 5.68 2.73 4.18
C ASP A 18 6.57 3.54 3.22
N ASN A 19 6.66 4.87 3.42
CA ASN A 19 7.54 5.71 2.61
C ASN A 19 9.00 5.25 2.61
N ARG A 20 9.48 4.53 3.63
CA ARG A 20 10.87 4.06 3.69
C ARG A 20 11.15 3.02 2.61
N VAL A 21 10.15 2.25 2.19
CA VAL A 21 10.23 1.36 1.03
C VAL A 21 10.38 2.19 -0.24
N LEU A 22 9.56 3.24 -0.41
CA LEU A 22 9.66 4.13 -1.56
C LEU A 22 11.01 4.86 -1.62
N MET A 23 11.54 5.31 -0.48
CA MET A 23 12.84 5.98 -0.39
C MET A 23 14.01 5.10 -0.85
N ARG A 24 13.91 3.76 -0.68
CA ARG A 24 14.93 2.82 -1.17
C ARG A 24 14.84 2.57 -2.67
N ASN A 25 13.70 2.85 -3.29
CA ASN A 25 13.47 2.76 -4.73
C ASN A 25 13.75 1.37 -5.36
N ASP A 26 13.72 0.32 -4.54
CA ASP A 26 13.83 -1.05 -5.00
C ASP A 26 12.50 -1.52 -5.61
N ALA A 27 12.55 -2.08 -6.82
CA ALA A 27 11.33 -2.48 -7.55
C ALA A 27 10.59 -3.61 -6.87
N ASP A 28 11.33 -4.58 -6.36
CA ASP A 28 10.80 -5.81 -5.79
C ASP A 28 10.24 -5.52 -4.40
N GLU A 29 10.90 -4.68 -3.61
CA GLU A 29 10.36 -4.24 -2.33
C GLU A 29 9.06 -3.44 -2.48
N ILE A 30 8.99 -2.53 -3.46
CA ILE A 30 7.77 -1.76 -3.73
C ILE A 30 6.63 -2.69 -4.15
N ARG A 31 6.90 -3.67 -5.01
CA ARG A 31 5.91 -4.66 -5.42
C ARG A 31 5.44 -5.52 -4.26
N ALA A 32 6.36 -6.05 -3.45
CA ALA A 32 6.04 -6.85 -2.28
C ALA A 32 5.18 -6.07 -1.26
N MET A 33 5.47 -4.77 -1.07
CA MET A 33 4.65 -3.90 -0.22
C MET A 33 3.21 -3.77 -0.77
N ILE A 34 3.05 -3.53 -2.08
CA ILE A 34 1.73 -3.46 -2.72
C ILE A 34 0.97 -4.78 -2.57
N GLU A 35 1.62 -5.92 -2.84
CA GLU A 35 0.98 -7.23 -2.73
C GLU A 35 0.51 -7.52 -1.28
N SER A 36 1.31 -7.13 -0.28
CA SER A 36 0.92 -7.18 1.14
C SER A 36 -0.29 -6.30 1.44
N MET A 37 -0.36 -5.08 0.89
CA MET A 37 -1.50 -4.17 1.05
C MET A 37 -2.77 -4.74 0.39
N VAL A 38 -2.64 -5.34 -0.79
CA VAL A 38 -3.76 -5.99 -1.50
C VAL A 38 -4.30 -7.18 -0.70
N GLU A 39 -3.42 -7.96 -0.05
CA GLU A 39 -3.84 -9.03 0.87
C GLU A 39 -4.70 -8.47 2.01
N THR A 40 -4.30 -7.36 2.63
CA THR A 40 -5.12 -6.68 3.64
C THR A 40 -6.46 -6.21 3.03
N GLY A 41 -6.43 -5.64 1.82
CA GLY A 41 -7.65 -5.18 1.14
C GLY A 41 -8.68 -6.29 0.94
N ARG A 42 -8.24 -7.50 0.55
CA ARG A 42 -9.09 -8.69 0.40
C ARG A 42 -9.73 -9.17 1.70
N MET A 43 -9.17 -8.82 2.85
CA MET A 43 -9.70 -9.16 4.18
C MET A 43 -10.66 -8.08 4.73
N SER A 44 -10.85 -6.97 4.01
CA SER A 44 -11.58 -5.79 4.49
C SER A 44 -12.85 -5.52 3.68
N GLY A 45 -13.78 -4.76 4.24
CA GLY A 45 -14.99 -4.30 3.52
C GLY A 45 -14.71 -3.19 2.50
N GLY A 46 -13.50 -2.60 2.54
CA GLY A 46 -13.01 -1.66 1.55
C GLY A 46 -11.60 -1.17 1.89
N TYR A 47 -10.83 -0.82 0.85
CA TYR A 47 -9.42 -0.48 1.02
C TYR A 47 -8.99 0.68 0.12
N MET A 48 -8.37 1.69 0.72
CA MET A 48 -7.69 2.78 0.00
C MET A 48 -6.19 2.51 -0.03
N MET A 49 -5.63 2.36 -1.23
CA MET A 49 -4.19 2.29 -1.43
C MET A 49 -3.56 3.64 -1.08
N CYS A 50 -3.03 3.76 0.14
CA CYS A 50 -2.24 4.93 0.53
C CYS A 50 -1.05 4.54 1.39
N ILE A 51 -0.04 5.41 1.38
CA ILE A 51 1.07 5.31 2.32
C ILE A 51 0.52 5.71 3.70
N GLY A 52 0.72 4.86 4.71
CA GLY A 52 0.27 5.10 6.09
C GLY A 52 1.01 6.25 6.76
N ASN A 53 2.16 6.64 6.21
CA ASN A 53 2.87 7.88 6.51
C ASN A 53 2.82 8.85 5.32
N HIS A 54 3.13 10.12 5.53
CA HIS A 54 3.23 11.07 4.42
C HIS A 54 4.34 10.67 3.46
N ILE A 55 4.20 10.99 2.17
CA ILE A 55 5.27 10.87 1.17
C ILE A 55 6.15 12.13 1.24
N PRO A 56 7.37 12.07 1.81
CA PRO A 56 8.24 13.23 1.90
C PRO A 56 8.82 13.62 0.54
N PHE A 57 9.26 14.88 0.47
CA PHE A 57 9.84 15.48 -0.73
C PHE A 57 11.11 14.75 -1.23
N ASN A 58 11.79 13.99 -0.37
CA ASN A 58 12.97 13.21 -0.72
C ASN A 58 12.68 11.78 -1.20
N VAL A 59 11.41 11.39 -1.37
CA VAL A 59 11.10 10.14 -2.08
C VAL A 59 11.38 10.32 -3.57
N PRO A 60 12.14 9.39 -4.20
CA PRO A 60 12.38 9.45 -5.64
C PRO A 60 11.06 9.43 -6.45
N PRO A 61 10.84 10.35 -7.40
CA PRO A 61 9.58 10.43 -8.16
C PRO A 61 9.19 9.14 -8.89
N GLU A 62 10.17 8.38 -9.36
CA GLU A 62 9.97 7.10 -10.02
C GLU A 62 9.44 6.02 -9.08
N ALA A 63 9.84 6.04 -7.80
CA ALA A 63 9.28 5.16 -6.78
C ALA A 63 7.79 5.47 -6.56
N VAL A 64 7.43 6.76 -6.50
CA VAL A 64 6.03 7.21 -6.41
C VAL A 64 5.23 6.75 -7.62
N LYS A 65 5.76 6.95 -8.84
CA LYS A 65 5.11 6.50 -10.07
C LYS A 65 4.92 4.97 -10.09
N ARG A 66 5.92 4.20 -9.67
CA ARG A 66 5.85 2.73 -9.57
C ARG A 66 4.76 2.29 -8.58
N TYR A 67 4.72 2.91 -7.41
CA TYR A 67 3.67 2.68 -6.41
C TYR A 67 2.27 2.94 -6.97
N LEU A 68 2.06 4.08 -7.65
CA LEU A 68 0.76 4.44 -8.23
C LEU A 68 0.35 3.49 -9.36
N ASN A 69 1.28 3.12 -10.24
CA ASN A 69 1.04 2.18 -11.33
C ASN A 69 0.66 0.79 -10.80
N LEU A 70 1.43 0.26 -9.85
CA LEU A 70 1.14 -1.04 -9.23
C LEU A 70 -0.17 -1.02 -8.43
N SER A 71 -0.48 0.10 -7.76
CA SER A 71 -1.78 0.27 -7.11
C SER A 71 -2.92 0.22 -8.12
N ALA A 72 -2.78 0.90 -9.27
CA ALA A 72 -3.80 0.86 -10.32
C ALA A 72 -3.96 -0.53 -10.95
N GLU A 73 -2.87 -1.30 -11.06
CA GLU A 73 -2.85 -2.64 -11.64
C GLU A 73 -3.41 -3.71 -10.69
N LEU A 74 -3.01 -3.67 -9.41
CA LEU A 74 -3.19 -4.78 -8.47
C LEU A 74 -4.25 -4.53 -7.41
N ALA A 75 -4.71 -3.29 -7.21
CA ALA A 75 -5.68 -2.98 -6.16
C ALA A 75 -6.95 -3.82 -6.29
N TYR A 76 -7.42 -4.28 -5.14
CA TYR A 76 -8.66 -5.03 -5.00
C TYR A 76 -9.87 -4.08 -5.03
N ARG A 77 -10.93 -4.50 -5.73
CA ARG A 77 -12.20 -3.77 -5.84
C ARG A 77 -13.29 -4.48 -5.05
#